data_AF-A0A6A6ASB2-F1
#
_entry.id   AF-A0A6A6ASB2-F1
#
_cell.length_a   1.000
_cell.length_b   1.000
_cell.length_c   1.000
_cell.angle_alpha   90.00
_cell.angle_beta   90.00
_cell.angle_gamma   90.00
#
_symmetry.space_group_name_H-M   'P 1'
#
loop_
_entity.id
_entity.type
_entity.pdbx_description
1 polymer ?
#
loop_
_entity_poly.entity_id
_entity_poly.type
_entity_poly.pdbx_seq_one_letter_code
_entity_poly.pdbx_strand_id
1 'polypeptide(L)'
;MSEPIPESVPTSADPRSHRPTKKRALTPRAALASQVTALFAHPDRSVHIPSSTSAPSSAPPEIVANVQGSSAGAGSGEFHVYKASRRREYERLRLMDEE
;
A
#
# COMPACT_ATOMS: atom_id res chain seq x y z
N MET A 1 0.35 -52.32 32.20
CA MET A 1 0.85 -51.00 31.75
C MET A 1 2.24 -51.23 31.18
N SER A 2 2.37 -51.29 29.85
CA SER A 2 3.65 -51.51 29.16
C SER A 2 4.34 -50.17 28.92
N GLU A 3 5.61 -50.09 29.29
CA GLU A 3 6.45 -48.90 29.10
C GLU A 3 6.71 -48.62 27.60
N PRO A 4 6.81 -47.35 27.17
CA PRO A 4 7.13 -47.02 25.79
C PRO A 4 8.63 -47.25 25.51
N ILE A 5 8.91 -48.26 24.68
CA ILE A 5 10.26 -48.61 24.20
C ILE A 5 10.82 -47.44 23.34
N PRO A 6 12.09 -47.01 23.52
CA PRO A 6 12.68 -45.86 22.84
C PRO A 6 12.97 -46.06 21.34
N GLU A 7 12.69 -47.22 20.75
CA GLU A 7 13.05 -47.53 19.36
C GLU A 7 12.12 -46.96 18.28
N SER A 8 11.05 -46.26 18.67
CA SER A 8 10.06 -45.73 17.71
C SER A 8 9.91 -44.22 17.69
N VAL A 9 10.91 -43.46 18.18
CA VAL A 9 10.90 -42.00 17.97
C VAL A 9 11.31 -41.75 16.52
N PRO A 10 10.44 -41.20 15.66
CA PRO A 10 10.83 -40.87 14.30
C PRO A 10 12.01 -39.88 14.37
N THR A 11 13.10 -40.18 13.65
CA THR A 11 14.35 -39.39 13.64
C THR A 11 14.16 -37.92 13.24
N SER A 12 12.96 -37.56 12.74
CA SER A 12 12.53 -36.18 12.49
C SER A 12 12.19 -35.36 13.75
N ALA A 13 12.08 -36.01 14.91
CA ALA A 13 11.77 -35.35 16.19
C ALA A 13 12.99 -35.21 17.12
N ASP A 14 14.19 -35.65 16.70
CA ASP A 14 15.41 -35.52 17.50
C ASP A 14 15.93 -34.07 17.51
N PRO A 15 15.99 -33.39 18.67
CA PRO A 15 16.50 -32.02 18.77
C PRO A 15 18.00 -31.89 18.47
N ARG A 16 18.77 -33.00 18.41
CA ARG A 16 20.18 -33.02 18.01
C ARG A 16 20.39 -33.11 16.50
N SER A 17 19.32 -33.29 15.73
CA SER A 17 19.35 -33.39 14.28
C SER A 17 19.41 -32.00 13.63
N HIS A 18 20.54 -31.65 13.02
CA HIS A 18 20.68 -30.41 12.23
C HIS A 18 20.07 -30.50 10.82
N ARG A 19 19.08 -31.40 10.61
CA ARG A 19 18.44 -31.53 9.30
C ARG A 19 17.64 -30.26 8.99
N PRO A 20 17.75 -29.69 7.77
CA PRO A 20 16.91 -28.57 7.38
C PRO A 20 15.44 -28.98 7.46
N THR A 21 14.70 -28.37 8.39
CA THR A 21 13.27 -28.60 8.52
C THR A 21 12.57 -28.00 7.29
N LYS A 22 11.77 -28.82 6.60
CA LYS A 22 10.95 -28.35 5.48
C LYS A 22 10.02 -27.24 5.99
N LYS A 23 10.29 -25.98 5.61
CA LYS A 23 9.43 -24.85 5.94
C LYS A 23 8.05 -25.14 5.38
N ARG A 24 7.05 -25.33 6.26
CA ARG A 24 5.67 -25.51 5.85
C ARG A 24 5.20 -24.22 5.20
N ALA A 25 4.56 -24.31 4.03
CA ALA A 25 3.91 -23.17 3.42
C ALA A 25 2.86 -22.63 4.41
N LEU A 26 2.99 -21.36 4.81
CA LEU A 26 2.04 -20.75 5.72
C LEU A 26 0.68 -20.74 5.03
N THR A 27 -0.30 -21.37 5.67
CA THR A 27 -1.68 -21.21 5.26
C THR A 27 -2.11 -19.76 5.46
N PRO A 28 -3.07 -19.23 4.69
CA PRO A 28 -3.55 -17.86 4.87
C PRO A 28 -4.01 -17.60 6.33
N ARG A 29 -4.59 -18.62 6.98
CA ARG A 29 -4.96 -18.58 8.40
C ARG A 29 -3.75 -18.40 9.33
N ALA A 30 -2.65 -19.11 9.06
CA ALA A 30 -1.43 -18.98 9.87
C ALA A 30 -0.79 -17.59 9.73
N ALA A 31 -0.83 -17.00 8.54
CA ALA A 31 -0.36 -15.63 8.30
C ALA A 31 -1.23 -14.58 9.00
N LEU A 32 -2.56 -14.76 9.00
CA LEU A 32 -3.47 -13.89 9.76
C LEU A 32 -3.21 -14.00 11.28
N ALA A 33 -3.04 -15.22 11.79
CA ALA A 33 -2.80 -15.46 13.21
C ALA A 33 -1.52 -14.76 13.69
N SER A 34 -0.42 -14.81 12.92
CA SER A 34 0.81 -14.12 13.30
C SER A 34 0.67 -12.60 13.30
N GLN A 35 -0.08 -12.02 12.35
CA GLN A 35 -0.36 -10.58 12.31
C GLN A 35 -1.17 -10.15 13.54
N VAL A 36 -2.19 -10.92 13.91
CA VAL A 36 -3.02 -10.66 15.10
C VAL A 36 -2.19 -10.74 16.38
N THR A 37 -1.33 -11.76 16.52
CA THR A 37 -0.42 -11.88 17.67
C THR A 37 0.54 -10.68 17.77
N ALA A 38 1.05 -10.19 16.64
CA ALA A 38 1.92 -9.02 16.61
C ALA A 38 1.20 -7.73 17.03
N LEU A 39 -0.08 -7.56 16.66
CA LEU A 39 -0.90 -6.44 17.10
C LEU A 39 -1.18 -6.48 18.61
N PHE A 40 -1.44 -7.66 19.17
CA PHE A 40 -1.69 -7.82 20.60
C PHE A 40 -0.46 -7.64 21.49
N ALA A 41 0.76 -7.67 20.94
CA ALA A 41 1.98 -7.40 21.72
C ALA A 41 2.03 -5.96 22.25
N HIS A 42 1.35 -5.01 21.58
CA HIS A 42 1.33 -3.60 21.95
C HIS A 42 -0.09 -3.01 21.81
N PRO A 43 -1.00 -3.31 22.74
CA PRO A 43 -2.41 -2.90 22.64
C PRO A 43 -2.62 -1.38 22.73
N ASP A 44 -1.74 -0.66 23.42
CA ASP A 44 -1.85 0.80 23.60
C ASP A 44 -1.42 1.60 22.35
N ARG A 45 -0.83 0.94 21.35
CA ARG A 45 -0.36 1.59 20.13
C ARG A 45 -1.54 1.96 19.23
N SER A 46 -1.70 3.25 18.93
CA SER A 46 -2.67 3.69 17.92
C SER A 46 -2.34 3.10 16.54
N VAL A 47 -3.28 2.36 15.96
CA VAL A 47 -3.14 1.77 14.62
C VAL A 47 -3.75 2.73 13.58
N HIS A 48 -2.99 3.08 12.55
CA HIS A 48 -3.53 3.84 11.43
C HIS A 48 -4.33 2.91 10.52
N ILE A 49 -5.64 3.14 10.45
CA ILE A 49 -6.51 2.50 9.45
C ILE A 49 -6.55 3.43 8.24
N PRO A 50 -6.12 2.98 7.05
CA PRO A 50 -6.19 3.82 5.87
C PRO A 50 -7.66 4.17 5.59
N SER A 51 -7.98 5.46 5.59
CA SER A 51 -9.23 5.98 5.04
C SER A 51 -9.33 5.59 3.57
N SER A 52 -10.54 5.36 3.05
CA SER A 52 -10.75 5.16 1.62
C SER A 52 -10.06 6.29 0.86
N THR A 53 -9.05 5.96 0.07
CA THR A 53 -8.30 6.92 -0.73
C THR A 53 -9.20 7.37 -1.86
N SER A 54 -10.03 8.39 -1.65
CA SER A 54 -10.54 9.15 -2.80
C SER A 54 -9.31 9.76 -3.45
N ALA A 55 -8.96 9.30 -4.65
CA ALA A 55 -7.89 9.94 -5.42
C ALA A 55 -8.23 11.44 -5.48
N PRO A 56 -7.34 12.33 -5.01
CA PRO A 56 -7.64 13.74 -5.06
C PRO A 56 -7.54 14.18 -6.52
N SER A 57 -8.65 14.13 -7.26
CA SER A 57 -8.82 15.00 -8.41
C SER A 57 -8.90 16.42 -7.82
N SER A 58 -7.77 17.14 -7.80
CA SER A 58 -7.80 18.51 -7.31
C SER A 58 -8.72 19.30 -8.25
N ALA A 59 -9.88 19.70 -7.75
CA ALA A 59 -10.79 20.53 -8.51
C ALA A 59 -10.04 21.77 -9.02
N PRO A 60 -10.29 22.21 -10.27
CA PRO A 60 -9.68 23.43 -10.77
C PRO A 60 -10.06 24.62 -9.87
N PRO A 61 -9.16 25.58 -9.64
CA PRO A 61 -9.46 26.73 -8.81
C PRO A 61 -10.60 27.56 -9.42
N GLU A 62 -11.53 28.03 -8.58
CA GLU A 62 -12.70 28.79 -9.02
C GLU A 62 -12.35 30.19 -9.55
N ILE A 63 -11.32 30.84 -8.97
CA ILE A 63 -10.91 32.19 -9.33
C ILE A 63 -9.41 32.21 -9.63
N VAL A 64 -9.07 32.70 -10.82
CA VAL A 64 -7.68 32.94 -11.25
C VAL A 64 -7.42 34.45 -11.17
N ALA A 65 -6.64 34.87 -10.18
CA ALA A 65 -6.42 36.29 -9.90
C ALA A 65 -5.47 36.99 -10.89
N ASN A 66 -4.70 36.24 -11.67
CA ASN A 66 -3.60 36.74 -12.50
C ASN A 66 -3.91 36.77 -14.00
N VAL A 67 -5.17 36.90 -14.40
CA VAL A 67 -5.60 36.95 -15.81
C VAL A 67 -5.20 38.29 -16.43
N GLN A 68 -4.34 38.24 -17.46
CA GLN A 68 -4.00 39.40 -18.27
C GLN A 68 -5.16 39.73 -19.23
N GLY A 69 -5.29 41.00 -19.65
CA GLY A 69 -6.41 41.45 -20.48
C GLY A 69 -6.54 40.66 -21.80
N SER A 70 -7.76 40.55 -22.33
CA SER A 70 -8.05 39.68 -23.48
C SER A 70 -7.33 40.06 -24.78
N SER A 71 -6.95 41.33 -24.93
CA SER A 71 -6.15 41.82 -26.06
C SER A 71 -4.67 42.00 -25.72
N ALA A 72 -4.22 41.56 -24.54
CA ALA A 72 -2.83 41.62 -24.15
C ALA A 72 -1.99 40.62 -24.97
N GLY A 73 -0.75 40.99 -25.27
CA GLY A 73 0.18 40.09 -25.97
C GLY A 73 0.64 38.92 -25.10
N ALA A 74 1.23 37.90 -25.73
CA ALA A 74 1.79 36.76 -25.02
C ALA A 74 3.03 37.17 -24.20
N GLY A 75 2.95 36.99 -22.88
CA GLY A 75 4.09 37.17 -21.98
C GLY A 75 5.05 35.98 -22.01
N SER A 76 6.27 36.15 -21.48
CA SER A 76 7.28 35.09 -21.42
C SER A 76 6.84 33.87 -20.58
N GLY A 77 5.94 34.07 -19.61
CA GLY A 77 5.40 33.01 -18.76
C GLY A 77 4.21 32.26 -19.36
N GLU A 78 3.59 32.77 -20.42
CA GLU A 78 2.33 32.23 -20.96
C GLU A 78 2.49 30.80 -21.46
N PHE A 79 3.65 30.49 -22.03
CA PHE A 79 4.00 29.13 -22.44
C PHE A 79 3.95 28.13 -21.26
N HIS A 80 4.44 28.54 -20.09
CA HIS A 80 4.47 27.67 -18.92
C HIS A 80 3.08 27.50 -18.31
N VAL A 81 2.27 28.55 -18.30
CA VAL A 81 0.86 28.49 -17.90
C VAL A 81 0.12 27.48 -18.77
N TYR A 82 0.28 27.58 -20.09
CA TYR A 82 -0.30 26.64 -21.05
C TYR A 82 0.18 25.19 -20.84
N LYS A 83 1.48 25.00 -20.65
CA LYS A 83 2.06 23.66 -20.41
C LYS A 83 1.46 23.00 -19.17
N ALA A 84 1.28 23.76 -18.09
CA ALA A 84 0.70 23.26 -16.85
C ALA A 84 -0.81 22.98 -16.99
N SER A 85 -1.56 23.89 -17.64
CA SER A 85 -3.01 23.69 -17.86
C SER A 85 -3.28 22.50 -18.78
N ARG A 86 -2.52 22.34 -19.87
CA ARG A 86 -2.64 21.19 -20.79
C ARG A 86 -2.37 19.87 -20.07
N ARG A 87 -1.33 19.80 -19.23
CA ARG A 87 -1.03 18.59 -18.44
C ARG A 87 -2.20 18.23 -17.51
N ARG A 88 -2.71 19.22 -16.76
CA ARG A 88 -3.85 19.02 -15.84
C ARG A 88 -5.08 18.52 -16.59
N GLU A 89 -5.34 19.05 -17.79
CA GLU A 89 -6.50 18.66 -18.59
C GLU A 89 -6.36 17.24 -19.17
N TYR A 90 -5.17 16.83 -19.60
CA TYR A 90 -4.92 15.46 -20.03
C TYR A 90 -5.04 14.46 -18.89
N GLU A 91 -4.56 14.80 -17.70
CA GLU A 91 -4.76 13.97 -16.51
C GLU A 91 -6.25 13.85 -16.17
N ARG A 92 -7.02 14.94 -16.27
CA ARG A 92 -8.47 14.94 -16.07
C ARG A 92 -9.20 14.06 -17.08
N LEU A 93 -8.91 14.20 -18.37
CA LEU A 93 -9.52 13.39 -19.42
C LEU A 93 -9.17 11.91 -19.25
N ARG A 94 -7.90 11.61 -18.98
CA ARG A 94 -7.44 10.25 -18.73
C ARG A 94 -8.17 9.62 -17.54
N LEU A 95 -8.36 10.35 -16.44
CA LEU A 95 -9.11 9.84 -15.29
C LEU A 95 -10.58 9.58 -15.62
N MET A 96 -11.21 10.45 -16.43
CA MET A 96 -12.60 10.22 -16.90
C MET A 96 -12.72 9.03 -17.86
N ASP A 97 -11.69 8.74 -18.64
CA ASP A 97 -11.67 7.57 -19.54
C ASP A 97 -11.35 6.26 -18.78
N GLU A 98 -10.70 6.35 -17.61
CA GLU A 98 -10.36 5.20 -16.75
C GLU A 98 -11.50 4.82 -15.77
N GLU A 99 -12.45 5.73 -15.53
CA GLU A 99 -13.71 5.50 -14.77
C GLU A 99 -14.78 4.76 -15.61
#